data_AF-A0A7C2BQV2-F1
#
_entry.id   AF-A0A7C2BQV2-F1
#
_cell.length_a   1.000
_cell.length_b   1.000
_cell.length_c   1.000
_cell.angle_alpha   90.00
_cell.angle_beta   90.00
_cell.angle_gamma   90.00
#
_symmetry.space_group_name_H-M   'P 1'
#
loop_
_entity.id
_entity.type
_entity.pdbx_description
1 polymer ?
#
loop_
_entity_poly.entity_id
_entity_poly.type
_entity_poly.pdbx_seq_one_letter_code
_entity_poly.pdbx_strand_id
1 'polypeptide(L)'
;MARIVAQPGARFGLASRPSAPVITGAVDGGDQASAVISIVGTDTIRLFYRLLGSVAGFTTGLTRIGSGDITQTGLTAGQWYEFYCKADAEPGLSDPSNLVTLLILASTATIEKAIYSLLSGDPTLSALVGTRIDPMIVPQGTAMPAVTYMQIPSWRDNTLDGPSGLVRSRWQINCWALTTAEARTVSNAVRQAIAGYSGSGTGVVIQAIMAPDLEIDIMANPAGKDVARRYGKTQDFEIWFCEAA
;
A
#
# COMPACT_ATOMS: atom_id res chain seq x y z
N MET A 1 -5.06 2.55 11.00
CA MET A 1 -6.30 3.27 10.62
C MET A 1 -6.12 4.72 11.04
N ALA A 2 -6.02 5.66 10.10
CA ALA A 2 -5.69 7.05 10.43
C ALA A 2 -6.88 7.68 11.15
N ARG A 3 -6.67 8.17 12.38
CA ARG A 3 -7.70 8.85 13.16
C ARG A 3 -7.70 10.32 12.73
N ILE A 4 -8.76 10.74 12.05
CA ILE A 4 -9.07 12.16 11.88
C ILE A 4 -9.26 12.76 13.27
N VAL A 5 -8.38 13.67 13.66
CA VAL A 5 -8.63 14.58 14.79
C VAL A 5 -8.87 15.94 14.16
N ALA A 6 -10.12 16.18 13.75
CA ALA A 6 -10.56 17.56 13.58
C ALA A 6 -10.42 18.20 14.95
N GLN A 7 -9.37 18.98 15.18
CA GLN A 7 -9.26 19.71 16.44
C GLN A 7 -10.44 20.69 16.50
N PRO A 8 -11.31 20.61 17.51
CA PRO A 8 -12.32 21.63 17.74
C PRO A 8 -11.57 22.87 18.22
N GLY A 9 -11.13 23.72 17.29
CA GLY A 9 -10.36 24.91 17.64
C GLY A 9 -9.65 25.63 16.49
N ALA A 10 -9.31 24.96 15.38
CA ALA A 10 -8.63 25.62 14.26
C ALA A 10 -9.62 26.36 13.34
N ARG A 11 -10.32 27.34 13.93
CA ARG A 11 -11.03 28.39 13.22
C ARG A 11 -10.00 29.46 12.87
N PHE A 12 -9.85 29.79 11.60
CA PHE A 12 -8.94 30.83 11.11
C PHE A 12 -9.44 32.25 11.49
N GLY A 13 -9.73 32.50 12.76
CA GLY A 13 -10.29 33.78 13.24
C GLY A 13 -11.68 34.13 12.70
N LEU A 14 -12.36 33.21 12.02
CA LEU A 14 -13.65 33.48 11.39
C LEU A 14 -14.81 33.50 12.40
N ALA A 15 -15.64 34.53 12.31
CA ALA A 15 -16.81 34.74 13.16
C ALA A 15 -17.95 33.72 12.92
N SER A 16 -17.96 33.06 11.75
CA SER A 16 -18.96 32.05 11.38
C SER A 16 -18.33 30.92 10.55
N ARG A 17 -18.99 29.76 10.48
CA ARG A 17 -18.50 28.59 9.72
C ARG A 17 -18.56 28.90 8.21
N PRO A 18 -17.49 28.69 7.43
CA PRO A 18 -17.52 28.84 5.98
C PRO A 18 -18.59 27.92 5.37
N SER A 19 -19.37 28.43 4.43
CA SER A 19 -20.38 27.66 3.69
C SER A 19 -19.76 26.91 2.50
N ALA A 20 -18.74 27.49 1.87
CA ALA A 20 -17.89 26.90 0.83
C ALA A 20 -16.66 27.82 0.59
N PRO A 21 -15.52 27.30 0.13
CA PRO A 21 -15.18 25.87 0.07
C PRO A 21 -14.93 25.29 1.47
N VAL A 22 -15.24 24.00 1.66
CA VAL A 22 -15.08 23.28 2.94
C VAL A 22 -14.43 21.92 2.70
N ILE A 23 -13.45 21.56 3.54
CA ILE A 23 -12.88 20.20 3.57
C ILE A 23 -13.81 19.31 4.39
N THR A 24 -14.30 18.24 3.76
CA THR A 24 -15.23 17.27 4.35
C THR A 24 -14.56 15.96 4.75
N GLY A 25 -13.37 15.68 4.21
CA GLY A 25 -12.60 14.50 4.55
C GLY A 25 -11.13 14.67 4.18
N ALA A 26 -10.26 13.98 4.90
CA ALA A 26 -8.85 13.85 4.58
C ALA A 26 -8.41 12.44 4.97
N VAL A 27 -7.92 11.68 4.01
CA VAL A 27 -7.44 10.31 4.22
C VAL A 27 -6.07 10.14 3.60
N ASP A 28 -5.22 9.36 4.24
CA ASP A 28 -3.96 8.90 3.66
C ASP A 28 -4.27 8.10 2.38
N GLY A 29 -3.59 8.41 1.27
CA GLY A 29 -3.75 7.72 -0.01
C GLY A 29 -3.25 6.28 0.01
N GLY A 30 -2.61 5.85 1.11
CA GLY A 30 -2.12 4.49 1.33
C GLY A 30 -0.73 4.24 0.73
N ASP A 31 -0.18 5.23 0.02
CA ASP A 31 1.17 5.24 -0.57
C ASP A 31 2.19 5.97 0.31
N GLN A 32 1.78 6.49 1.47
CA GLN A 32 2.63 7.14 2.48
C GLN A 32 3.27 8.45 2.01
N ALA A 33 2.95 8.89 0.80
CA ALA A 33 3.46 10.11 0.17
C ALA A 33 2.32 11.02 -0.32
N SER A 34 1.07 10.58 -0.20
CA SER A 34 -0.10 11.32 -0.61
C SER A 34 -1.26 11.27 0.39
N ALA A 35 -2.13 12.28 0.28
CA ALA A 35 -3.40 12.33 0.99
C ALA A 35 -4.52 12.73 0.04
N VAL A 36 -5.65 12.03 0.13
CA VAL A 36 -6.88 12.35 -0.58
C VAL A 36 -7.72 13.29 0.30
N ILE A 37 -7.94 14.50 -0.18
CA ILE A 37 -8.68 15.56 0.49
C ILE A 37 -10.01 15.78 -0.23
N SER A 38 -11.12 15.45 0.45
CA SER A 38 -12.48 15.59 -0.08
C SER A 38 -13.04 16.98 0.21
N ILE A 39 -13.43 17.70 -0.84
CA ILE A 39 -13.82 19.11 -0.77
C ILE A 39 -15.22 19.31 -1.33
N VAL A 40 -15.99 20.22 -0.71
CA VAL A 40 -17.25 20.73 -1.25
C VAL A 40 -17.10 22.22 -1.56
N GLY A 41 -17.46 22.59 -2.79
CA GLY A 41 -17.45 23.95 -3.30
C GLY A 41 -17.77 24.00 -4.80
N THR A 42 -17.89 25.21 -5.35
CA THR A 42 -18.32 25.45 -6.74
C THR A 42 -17.21 26.04 -7.62
N ASP A 43 -16.28 26.76 -7.03
CA ASP A 43 -15.27 27.54 -7.74
C ASP A 43 -14.02 26.71 -8.09
N THR A 44 -13.03 27.35 -8.70
CA THR A 44 -11.65 26.83 -8.67
C THR A 44 -11.18 26.93 -7.22
N ILE A 45 -10.88 25.80 -6.60
CA ILE A 45 -10.47 25.66 -5.21
C ILE A 45 -9.00 25.26 -5.19
N ARG A 46 -8.21 25.90 -4.35
CA ARG A 46 -6.80 25.60 -4.16
C ARG A 46 -6.56 25.05 -2.76
N LEU A 47 -5.79 23.97 -2.68
CA LEU A 47 -5.36 23.34 -1.43
C LEU A 47 -4.07 23.99 -0.91
N PHE A 48 -3.97 24.10 0.40
CA PHE A 48 -2.80 24.59 1.12
C PHE A 48 -2.46 23.59 2.22
N TYR A 49 -1.17 23.33 2.43
CA TYR A 49 -0.72 22.37 3.43
C TYR A 49 0.59 22.79 4.10
N ARG A 50 0.82 22.31 5.32
CA ARG A 50 2.11 22.44 6.02
C ARG A 50 2.26 21.37 7.11
N LEU A 51 3.46 21.20 7.63
CA LEU A 51 3.68 20.41 8.85
C LEU A 51 3.03 21.08 10.06
N LEU A 52 2.37 20.28 10.90
CA LEU A 52 1.76 20.73 12.15
C LEU A 52 2.83 21.38 13.04
N GLY A 53 2.54 22.59 13.54
CA GLY A 53 3.48 23.35 14.38
C GLY A 53 4.61 24.05 13.63
N SER A 54 4.64 23.99 12.29
CA SER A 54 5.62 24.74 11.50
C SER A 54 5.37 26.25 11.58
N VAL A 55 6.46 27.01 11.78
CA VAL A 55 6.47 28.48 11.68
C VAL A 55 6.52 28.96 10.22
N ALA A 56 6.81 28.06 9.27
CA ALA A 56 6.73 28.38 7.85
C ALA A 56 5.27 28.58 7.41
N GLY A 57 5.07 29.46 6.44
CA GLY A 57 3.77 29.63 5.79
C GLY A 57 3.30 28.34 5.11
N PHE A 58 2.00 28.28 4.81
CA PHE A 58 1.45 27.13 4.10
C PHE A 58 2.01 27.04 2.68
N THR A 59 2.39 25.82 2.29
CA THR A 59 2.77 25.49 0.92
C THR A 59 1.53 25.46 0.05
N THR A 60 1.63 26.07 -1.12
CA THR A 60 0.60 26.02 -2.15
C THR A 60 0.55 24.62 -2.76
N GLY A 61 -0.58 23.95 -2.62
CA GLY A 61 -0.85 22.65 -3.21
C GLY A 61 -1.62 22.73 -4.52
N LEU A 62 -2.27 21.62 -4.86
CA LEU A 62 -3.01 21.45 -6.11
C LEU A 62 -4.34 22.21 -6.11
N THR A 63 -4.88 22.42 -7.31
CA THR A 63 -6.20 23.02 -7.54
C THR A 63 -7.21 22.00 -8.05
N ARG A 64 -8.49 22.28 -7.82
CA ARG A 64 -9.63 21.53 -8.34
C ARG A 64 -10.76 22.49 -8.68
N ILE A 65 -11.56 22.17 -9.69
CA ILE A 65 -12.78 22.90 -9.99
C ILE A 65 -13.98 22.14 -9.40
N GLY A 66 -14.80 22.84 -8.62
CA GLY A 66 -15.99 22.28 -7.99
C GLY A 66 -15.70 21.24 -6.91
N SER A 67 -16.73 20.48 -6.55
CA SER A 67 -16.66 19.49 -5.46
C SER A 67 -15.91 18.21 -5.87
N GLY A 68 -15.37 17.50 -4.88
CA GLY A 68 -14.71 16.21 -5.02
C GLY A 68 -13.30 16.18 -4.44
N ASP A 69 -12.53 15.18 -4.83
CA ASP A 69 -11.27 14.85 -4.18
C ASP A 69 -10.05 15.52 -4.85
N ILE A 70 -9.08 15.90 -4.02
CA ILE A 70 -7.72 16.31 -4.41
C ILE A 70 -6.73 15.34 -3.79
N THR A 71 -5.91 14.68 -4.60
CA THR A 71 -4.80 13.85 -4.11
C THR A 71 -3.53 14.68 -4.01
N GLN A 72 -3.23 15.19 -2.83
CA GLN A 72 -1.99 15.92 -2.56
C GLN A 72 -0.83 14.94 -2.46
N THR A 73 0.23 15.12 -3.24
CA THR A 73 1.45 14.29 -3.21
C THR A 73 2.63 15.04 -2.58
N GLY A 74 3.75 14.34 -2.35
CA GLY A 74 4.98 14.94 -1.79
C GLY A 74 4.92 15.15 -0.28
N LEU A 75 4.07 14.39 0.42
CA LEU A 75 4.00 14.38 1.88
C LEU A 75 5.01 13.38 2.45
N THR A 76 5.48 13.62 3.67
CA THR A 76 6.44 12.74 4.34
C THR A 76 5.72 11.82 5.32
N ALA A 77 6.01 10.53 5.25
CA ALA A 77 5.47 9.51 6.15
C ALA A 77 5.76 9.84 7.62
N GLY A 78 4.81 9.53 8.50
CA GLY A 78 4.93 9.72 9.95
C GLY A 78 4.80 11.17 10.42
N GLN A 79 4.52 12.12 9.52
CA GLN A 79 4.39 13.53 9.86
C GLN A 79 2.92 13.97 9.94
N TRP A 80 2.63 14.85 10.90
CA TRP A 80 1.35 15.53 11.00
C TRP A 80 1.31 16.73 10.06
N TYR A 81 0.26 16.84 9.25
CA TYR A 81 0.01 17.95 8.35
C TYR A 81 -1.29 18.67 8.68
N GLU A 82 -1.28 19.98 8.47
CA GLU A 82 -2.47 20.84 8.49
C GLU A 82 -2.85 21.20 7.06
N PHE A 83 -4.14 21.11 6.74
CA PHE A 83 -4.70 21.41 5.44
C PHE A 83 -5.80 22.46 5.56
N TYR A 84 -5.86 23.38 4.60
CA TYR A 84 -7.05 24.18 4.33
C TYR A 84 -7.17 24.40 2.83
N CYS A 85 -8.37 24.69 2.35
CA CYS A 85 -8.61 25.15 0.99
C CYS A 85 -9.23 26.55 0.95
N LYS A 86 -9.12 27.22 -0.20
CA LYS A 86 -9.78 28.51 -0.51
C LYS A 86 -10.15 28.57 -1.99
N ALA A 87 -11.06 29.45 -2.39
CA ALA A 87 -11.28 29.73 -3.79
C ALA A 87 -10.07 30.46 -4.40
N ASP A 88 -9.75 30.17 -5.65
CA ASP A 88 -8.52 30.55 -6.33
C ASP A 88 -8.64 31.84 -7.16
N ALA A 89 -9.45 32.79 -6.71
CA ALA A 89 -9.58 34.10 -7.34
C ALA A 89 -8.63 35.12 -6.68
N GLU A 90 -7.78 35.80 -7.46
CA GLU A 90 -7.03 37.00 -7.04
C GLU A 90 -7.85 38.29 -7.34
N PRO A 91 -7.59 39.45 -6.69
CA PRO A 91 -7.18 39.72 -5.32
C PRO A 91 -8.38 40.19 -4.47
N GLY A 92 -8.58 39.49 -3.35
CA GLY A 92 -9.75 39.60 -2.48
C GLY A 92 -9.99 38.21 -1.92
N LEU A 93 -9.00 37.73 -1.14
CA LEU A 93 -8.94 36.39 -0.60
C LEU A 93 -10.31 36.02 0.00
N SER A 94 -11.02 35.09 -0.62
CA SER A 94 -12.17 34.46 0.01
C SER A 94 -11.71 33.83 1.32
N ASP A 95 -12.51 33.96 2.37
CA ASP A 95 -12.17 33.41 3.68
C ASP A 95 -11.72 31.93 3.56
N PRO A 96 -10.63 31.54 4.23
CA PRO A 96 -10.15 30.16 4.19
C PRO A 96 -11.21 29.19 4.76
N SER A 97 -11.24 27.97 4.24
CA SER A 97 -12.06 26.88 4.75
C SER A 97 -11.69 26.48 6.20
N ASN A 98 -12.36 25.46 6.72
CA ASN A 98 -11.94 24.78 7.95
C ASN A 98 -10.53 24.19 7.82
N LEU A 99 -9.72 24.39 8.87
CA LEU A 99 -8.44 23.71 8.98
C LEU A 99 -8.65 22.27 9.44
N VAL A 100 -8.05 21.32 8.72
CA VAL A 100 -8.08 19.89 9.03
C VAL A 100 -6.67 19.40 9.28
N THR A 101 -6.48 18.69 10.39
CA THR A 101 -5.20 18.07 10.74
C THR A 101 -5.25 16.58 10.41
N LEU A 102 -4.25 16.09 9.70
CA LEU A 102 -4.12 14.68 9.31
C LEU A 102 -2.70 14.20 9.59
N LEU A 103 -2.58 13.06 10.26
CA LEU A 103 -1.32 12.32 10.31
C LEU A 103 -1.18 11.53 9.02
N ILE A 104 -0.12 11.78 8.27
CA ILE A 104 0.34 10.82 7.26
C ILE A 104 0.92 9.67 8.07
N LEU A 105 0.18 8.57 8.13
CA LEU A 105 0.56 7.47 8.99
C LEU A 105 1.94 6.95 8.57
N ALA A 106 2.76 6.64 9.58
CA ALA A 106 3.88 5.75 9.36
C ALA A 106 3.33 4.46 8.73
N SER A 107 4.08 3.94 7.78
CA SER A 107 3.61 2.90 6.86
C SER A 107 2.95 1.73 7.59
N THR A 108 1.75 1.31 7.16
CA THR A 108 1.32 -0.10 7.33
C THR A 108 1.98 -0.97 6.25
N ALA A 109 3.26 -0.71 5.94
CA ALA A 109 4.01 -1.48 4.98
C ALA A 109 4.26 -2.83 5.60
N THR A 110 3.62 -3.85 5.04
CA THR A 110 3.83 -5.22 5.46
C THR A 110 4.57 -5.96 4.36
N ILE A 111 5.34 -6.97 4.76
CA ILE A 111 6.11 -7.78 3.82
C ILE A 111 5.19 -8.47 2.79
N GLU A 112 3.95 -8.80 3.15
CA GLU A 112 2.92 -9.33 2.25
C GLU A 112 2.61 -8.39 1.10
N LYS A 113 2.49 -7.08 1.37
CA LYS A 113 2.24 -6.07 0.35
C LYS A 113 3.43 -5.92 -0.58
N ALA A 114 4.65 -5.99 -0.04
CA ALA A 114 5.86 -5.96 -0.83
C ALA A 114 5.95 -7.17 -1.78
N ILE A 115 5.71 -8.38 -1.26
CA ILE A 115 5.69 -9.62 -2.05
C ILE A 115 4.63 -9.55 -3.14
N TYR A 116 3.40 -9.15 -2.79
CA TYR A 116 2.33 -8.97 -3.77
C TYR A 116 2.75 -7.99 -4.87
N SER A 117 3.28 -6.82 -4.50
CA SER A 117 3.71 -5.81 -5.45
C SER A 117 4.80 -6.30 -6.40
N LEU A 118 5.75 -7.12 -5.92
CA LEU A 118 6.79 -7.71 -6.76
C LEU A 118 6.20 -8.72 -7.75
N LEU A 119 5.33 -9.61 -7.28
CA LEU A 119 4.71 -10.63 -8.12
C LEU A 119 3.75 -10.02 -9.15
N SER A 120 2.88 -9.09 -8.74
CA SER A 120 1.94 -8.44 -9.66
C SER A 120 2.62 -7.46 -10.62
N GLY A 121 3.78 -6.93 -10.24
CA GLY A 121 4.57 -5.99 -11.04
C GLY A 121 5.37 -6.64 -12.16
N ASP A 122 5.61 -7.96 -12.10
CA ASP A 122 6.31 -8.67 -13.17
C ASP A 122 5.40 -8.86 -14.40
N PRO A 123 5.79 -8.35 -15.59
CA PRO A 123 4.96 -8.42 -16.79
C PRO A 123 4.79 -9.87 -17.28
N THR A 124 5.75 -10.76 -17.04
CA THR A 124 5.69 -12.16 -17.49
C THR A 124 4.69 -12.95 -16.65
N LEU A 125 4.75 -12.79 -15.32
CA LEU A 125 3.85 -13.44 -14.39
C LEU A 125 2.42 -12.88 -14.54
N SER A 126 2.26 -11.56 -14.62
CA SER A 126 0.94 -10.93 -14.81
C SER A 126 0.30 -11.31 -16.14
N ALA A 127 1.07 -11.56 -17.21
CA ALA A 127 0.53 -12.11 -18.46
C ALA A 127 -0.07 -13.53 -18.29
N LEU A 128 0.44 -14.33 -17.35
CA LEU A 128 -0.02 -15.69 -17.09
C LEU A 128 -1.21 -15.72 -16.11
N VAL A 129 -1.07 -15.04 -14.96
CA VAL A 129 -2.02 -15.14 -13.84
C VAL A 129 -2.92 -13.91 -13.67
N GLY A 130 -2.65 -12.82 -14.39
CA GLY A 130 -3.33 -11.55 -14.20
C GLY A 130 -3.22 -11.07 -12.75
N THR A 131 -4.36 -10.77 -12.14
CA THR A 131 -4.46 -10.36 -10.73
C THR A 131 -4.73 -11.53 -9.77
N ARG A 132 -4.64 -12.78 -10.22
CA ARG A 132 -4.97 -13.99 -9.43
C ARG A 132 -3.81 -14.42 -8.54
N ILE A 133 -3.40 -13.52 -7.65
CA ILE A 133 -2.32 -13.68 -6.68
C ILE A 133 -2.94 -13.42 -5.29
N ASP A 134 -3.25 -14.49 -4.57
CA ASP A 134 -4.05 -14.43 -3.34
C ASP A 134 -3.26 -14.88 -2.10
N PRO A 135 -3.52 -14.32 -0.91
CA PRO A 135 -2.90 -14.83 0.31
C PRO A 135 -3.51 -16.19 0.71
N MET A 136 -2.65 -17.16 1.03
CA MET A 136 -2.97 -18.50 1.56
C MET A 136 -3.82 -19.44 0.68
N ILE A 137 -4.98 -19.01 0.18
CA ILE A 137 -5.99 -19.87 -0.44
C ILE A 137 -6.48 -19.24 -1.76
N VAL A 138 -6.60 -20.07 -2.81
CA VAL A 138 -7.26 -19.66 -4.06
C VAL A 138 -8.78 -19.66 -3.84
N PRO A 139 -9.48 -18.52 -4.05
CA PRO A 139 -10.93 -18.45 -3.92
C PRO A 139 -11.66 -19.47 -4.81
N GLN A 140 -12.87 -19.87 -4.38
CA GLN A 140 -13.68 -20.78 -5.19
C GLN A 140 -14.13 -20.09 -6.48
N GLY A 141 -14.04 -20.79 -7.61
CA GLY A 141 -14.42 -20.26 -8.92
C GLY A 141 -13.34 -19.43 -9.62
N THR A 142 -12.17 -19.21 -8.99
CA THR A 142 -11.03 -18.55 -9.63
C THR A 142 -10.52 -19.37 -10.82
N ALA A 143 -10.37 -18.70 -11.97
CA ALA A 143 -9.78 -19.29 -13.17
C ALA A 143 -8.29 -19.63 -12.96
N MET A 144 -7.82 -20.71 -13.57
CA MET A 144 -6.42 -21.11 -13.53
C MET A 144 -5.67 -20.57 -14.75
N PRO A 145 -4.36 -20.25 -14.65
CA PRO A 145 -3.49 -20.44 -13.47
C PRO A 145 -3.63 -19.33 -12.41
N ALA A 146 -3.29 -19.64 -11.16
CA ALA A 146 -3.32 -18.72 -10.02
C ALA A 146 -2.11 -18.96 -9.08
N VAL A 147 -1.74 -17.96 -8.29
CA VAL A 147 -0.64 -18.04 -7.31
C VAL A 147 -1.18 -17.77 -5.91
N THR A 148 -0.69 -18.51 -4.93
CA THR A 148 -0.91 -18.19 -3.52
C THR A 148 0.40 -18.02 -2.79
N TYR A 149 0.47 -17.08 -1.85
CA TYR A 149 1.66 -16.89 -1.01
C TYR A 149 1.26 -16.92 0.47
N MET A 150 2.14 -17.45 1.31
CA MET A 150 1.92 -17.51 2.76
C MET A 150 3.25 -17.50 3.50
N GLN A 151 3.23 -16.90 4.69
CA GLN A 151 4.35 -16.95 5.63
C GLN A 151 4.36 -18.32 6.32
N ILE A 152 5.53 -18.97 6.42
CA ILE A 152 5.68 -20.24 7.17
C ILE A 152 6.31 -19.94 8.54
N PRO A 153 7.65 -19.98 8.75
CA PRO A 153 8.27 -19.41 9.94
C PRO A 153 8.81 -17.99 9.68
N SER A 154 8.86 -17.20 10.75
CA SER A 154 9.61 -15.96 10.79
C SER A 154 10.38 -15.87 12.09
N TRP A 155 11.63 -15.42 11.97
CA TRP A 155 12.57 -15.20 13.04
C TRP A 155 12.88 -13.71 13.11
N ARG A 156 12.72 -13.14 14.30
CA ARG A 156 13.11 -11.78 14.63
C ARG A 156 14.27 -11.87 15.61
N ASP A 157 15.40 -11.27 15.24
CA ASP A 157 16.60 -11.34 16.08
C ASP A 157 16.64 -10.15 17.05
N ASN A 158 17.10 -10.40 18.27
CA ASN A 158 17.36 -9.37 19.28
C ASN A 158 18.86 -9.14 19.42
N THR A 159 19.25 -7.89 19.59
CA THR A 159 20.59 -7.47 20.01
C THR A 159 20.59 -7.18 21.51
N LEU A 160 21.78 -6.92 22.08
CA LEU A 160 21.91 -6.48 23.47
C LEU A 160 21.23 -5.12 23.73
N ASP A 161 20.99 -4.33 22.69
CA ASP A 161 20.34 -3.01 22.75
C ASP A 161 18.82 -3.06 22.42
N GLY A 162 18.26 -4.25 22.19
CA GLY A 162 16.83 -4.45 21.88
C GLY A 162 16.58 -5.17 20.55
N PRO A 163 15.37 -5.11 19.98
CA PRO A 163 15.07 -5.74 18.69
C PRO A 163 16.00 -5.22 17.59
N SER A 164 16.58 -6.12 16.80
CA SER A 164 17.48 -5.74 15.69
C SER A 164 16.75 -5.01 14.54
N GLY A 165 15.43 -5.14 14.47
CA GLY A 165 14.61 -4.70 13.34
C GLY A 165 14.76 -5.57 12.09
N LEU A 166 15.74 -6.49 12.06
CA LEU A 166 15.94 -7.45 10.98
C LEU A 166 15.06 -8.68 11.19
N VAL A 167 14.35 -9.04 10.13
CA VAL A 167 13.48 -10.21 10.10
C VAL A 167 13.94 -11.14 8.99
N ARG A 168 14.17 -12.40 9.38
CA ARG A 168 14.35 -13.52 8.47
C ARG A 168 13.04 -14.28 8.42
N SER A 169 12.42 -14.39 7.26
CA SER A 169 11.14 -15.08 7.11
C SER A 169 11.16 -16.00 5.92
N ARG A 170 10.61 -17.21 6.08
CA ARG A 170 10.40 -18.13 4.96
C ARG A 170 8.97 -18.00 4.45
N TRP A 171 8.88 -17.83 3.15
CA TRP A 171 7.64 -17.60 2.42
C TRP A 171 7.43 -18.72 1.42
N GLN A 172 6.29 -19.38 1.54
CA GLN A 172 5.89 -20.41 0.61
C GLN A 172 4.99 -19.79 -0.46
N ILE A 173 5.35 -20.01 -1.72
CA ILE A 173 4.58 -19.60 -2.88
C ILE A 173 4.15 -20.85 -3.64
N ASN A 174 2.83 -21.04 -3.75
CA ASN A 174 2.23 -22.13 -4.50
C ASN A 174 1.68 -21.60 -5.82
N CYS A 175 2.12 -22.21 -6.91
CA CYS A 175 1.61 -21.95 -8.26
C CYS A 175 0.59 -23.04 -8.60
N TRP A 176 -0.62 -22.68 -9.02
CA TRP A 176 -1.71 -23.61 -9.32
C TRP A 176 -2.12 -23.51 -10.78
N ALA A 177 -2.34 -24.65 -11.43
CA ALA A 177 -2.81 -24.70 -12.82
C ALA A 177 -3.64 -25.97 -13.10
N LEU A 178 -4.19 -26.05 -14.32
CA LEU A 178 -4.92 -27.24 -14.82
C LEU A 178 -3.96 -28.32 -15.32
N THR A 179 -2.72 -27.96 -15.64
CA THR A 179 -1.70 -28.88 -16.11
C THR A 179 -0.38 -28.68 -15.34
N THR A 180 0.42 -29.74 -15.25
CA THR A 180 1.76 -29.67 -14.63
C THR A 180 2.72 -28.79 -15.43
N ALA A 181 2.56 -28.73 -16.76
CA ALA A 181 3.35 -27.88 -17.65
C ALA A 181 3.09 -26.40 -17.37
N GLU A 182 1.82 -25.99 -17.28
CA GLU A 182 1.46 -24.60 -16.92
C GLU A 182 1.91 -24.26 -15.50
N ALA A 183 1.73 -25.16 -14.53
CA ALA A 183 2.19 -24.93 -13.15
C ALA A 183 3.70 -24.66 -13.09
N ARG A 184 4.48 -25.36 -13.93
CA ARG A 184 5.93 -25.17 -14.06
C ARG A 184 6.30 -23.86 -14.77
N THR A 185 5.54 -23.47 -15.80
CA THR A 185 5.73 -22.17 -16.46
C THR A 185 5.50 -21.03 -15.48
N VAL A 186 4.42 -21.09 -14.70
CA VAL A 186 4.12 -20.08 -13.67
C VAL A 186 5.17 -20.08 -12.57
N SER A 187 5.63 -21.25 -12.09
CA SER A 187 6.67 -21.31 -11.05
C SER A 187 8.02 -20.75 -11.51
N ASN A 188 8.34 -20.90 -12.80
CA ASN A 188 9.54 -20.28 -13.37
C ASN A 188 9.40 -18.76 -13.42
N ALA A 189 8.23 -18.24 -13.81
CA ALA A 189 7.95 -16.80 -13.82
C ALA A 189 7.99 -16.22 -12.40
N VAL A 190 7.39 -16.89 -11.40
CA VAL A 190 7.48 -16.51 -9.98
C VAL A 190 8.94 -16.43 -9.53
N ARG A 191 9.74 -17.46 -9.81
CA ARG A 191 11.16 -17.47 -9.45
C ARG A 191 11.90 -16.28 -10.07
N GLN A 192 11.69 -16.01 -11.35
CA GLN A 192 12.33 -14.89 -12.06
C GLN A 192 11.88 -13.52 -11.55
N ALA A 193 10.64 -13.40 -11.09
CA ALA A 193 10.08 -12.15 -10.60
C ALA A 193 10.71 -11.69 -9.26
N ILE A 194 11.05 -12.64 -8.36
CA ILE A 194 11.44 -12.28 -6.99
C ILE A 194 12.83 -12.75 -6.57
N ALA A 195 13.38 -13.83 -7.15
CA ALA A 195 14.66 -14.37 -6.69
C ALA A 195 15.80 -13.38 -6.99
N GLY A 196 16.61 -13.08 -5.97
CA GLY A 196 17.69 -12.11 -6.05
C GLY A 196 17.26 -10.65 -5.91
N TYR A 197 15.97 -10.37 -5.68
CA TYR A 197 15.51 -9.01 -5.45
C TYR A 197 16.08 -8.43 -4.15
N SER A 198 16.55 -7.19 -4.23
CA SER A 198 16.90 -6.34 -3.10
C SER A 198 16.45 -4.91 -3.40
N GLY A 199 15.95 -4.21 -2.39
CA GLY A 199 15.44 -2.85 -2.57
C GLY A 199 14.41 -2.45 -1.53
N SER A 200 14.06 -1.17 -1.53
CA SER A 200 12.94 -0.63 -0.76
C SER A 200 11.69 -0.58 -1.65
N GLY A 201 10.67 -1.34 -1.28
CA GLY A 201 9.40 -1.41 -2.00
C GLY A 201 8.24 -1.37 -1.03
N THR A 202 7.22 -0.55 -1.31
CA THR A 202 5.99 -0.41 -0.49
C THR A 202 6.20 0.05 0.96
N GLY A 203 7.39 0.53 1.32
CA GLY A 203 7.77 0.95 2.68
C GLY A 203 8.50 -0.12 3.50
N VAL A 204 8.72 -1.33 2.96
CA VAL A 204 9.56 -2.37 3.56
C VAL A 204 10.92 -2.38 2.85
N VAL A 205 12.01 -2.45 3.61
CA VAL A 205 13.36 -2.61 3.06
C VAL A 205 13.66 -4.10 2.97
N ILE A 206 13.69 -4.64 1.75
CA ILE A 206 14.07 -6.03 1.48
C ILE A 206 15.58 -6.06 1.22
N GLN A 207 16.32 -6.72 2.11
CA GLN A 207 17.77 -6.89 1.95
C GLN A 207 18.08 -7.92 0.86
N ALA A 208 17.39 -9.05 0.89
CA ALA A 208 17.53 -10.09 -0.11
C ALA A 208 16.32 -11.04 -0.11
N ILE A 209 15.92 -11.46 -1.31
CA ILE A 209 15.13 -12.66 -1.54
C ILE A 209 16.07 -13.72 -2.11
N MET A 210 16.29 -14.80 -1.36
CA MET A 210 17.16 -15.88 -1.81
C MET A 210 16.51 -16.68 -2.95
N ALA A 211 17.32 -17.43 -3.70
CA ALA A 211 16.79 -18.47 -4.58
C ALA A 211 15.97 -19.48 -3.77
N PRO A 212 14.95 -20.12 -4.38
CA PRO A 212 14.10 -21.01 -3.62
C PRO A 212 14.91 -22.18 -3.06
N ASP A 213 14.78 -22.43 -1.76
CA ASP A 213 15.49 -23.51 -1.07
C ASP A 213 14.80 -24.86 -1.25
N LEU A 214 13.51 -24.82 -1.60
CA LEU A 214 12.67 -25.97 -1.86
C LEU A 214 11.82 -25.75 -3.10
N GLU A 215 11.70 -26.77 -3.94
CA GLU A 215 10.77 -26.78 -5.08
C GLU A 215 10.12 -28.17 -5.19
N ILE A 216 8.81 -28.25 -4.93
CA ILE A 216 8.06 -29.51 -4.85
C ILE A 216 6.83 -29.45 -5.76
N ASP A 217 6.61 -30.51 -6.55
CA ASP A 217 5.35 -30.73 -7.26
C ASP A 217 4.28 -31.17 -6.26
N ILE A 218 3.17 -30.46 -6.22
CA ILE A 218 2.03 -30.75 -5.37
C ILE A 218 0.78 -30.99 -6.22
N MET A 219 -0.22 -31.62 -5.61
CA MET A 219 -1.54 -31.74 -6.22
C MET A 219 -2.58 -31.38 -5.18
N ALA A 220 -3.52 -30.51 -5.56
CA ALA A 220 -4.72 -30.30 -4.78
C ALA A 220 -5.81 -31.18 -5.39
N ASN A 221 -5.97 -32.36 -4.80
CA ASN A 221 -7.12 -33.23 -5.04
C ASN A 221 -7.57 -33.83 -3.69
N PRO A 222 -8.66 -33.33 -3.08
CA PRO A 222 -9.26 -34.03 -1.95
C PRO A 222 -9.71 -35.41 -2.46
N ALA A 223 -9.15 -36.49 -1.90
CA ALA A 223 -9.58 -37.84 -2.25
C ALA A 223 -11.11 -37.94 -2.10
N GLY A 224 -11.81 -38.34 -3.18
CA GLY A 224 -13.24 -38.63 -3.15
C GLY A 224 -14.21 -37.49 -3.49
N LYS A 225 -13.78 -36.39 -4.15
CA LYS A 225 -14.71 -35.36 -4.68
C LYS A 225 -14.44 -35.06 -6.16
N ASP A 226 -15.50 -34.90 -6.95
CA ASP A 226 -15.48 -34.48 -8.37
C ASP A 226 -15.09 -33.00 -8.53
N VAL A 227 -13.93 -32.61 -7.99
CA VAL A 227 -13.35 -31.28 -8.17
C VAL A 227 -12.33 -31.35 -9.29
N ALA A 228 -12.31 -30.34 -10.16
CA ALA A 228 -11.32 -30.25 -11.23
C ALA A 228 -9.91 -30.42 -10.66
N ARG A 229 -9.13 -31.37 -11.21
CA ARG A 229 -7.76 -31.65 -10.76
C ARG A 229 -6.92 -30.38 -10.85
N ARG A 230 -6.29 -30.01 -9.74
CA ARG A 230 -5.35 -28.89 -9.68
C ARG A 230 -3.95 -29.45 -9.47
N TYR A 231 -3.08 -29.16 -10.42
CA TYR A 231 -1.66 -29.40 -10.27
C TYR A 231 -1.04 -28.13 -9.72
N GLY A 232 -0.08 -28.29 -8.82
CA GLY A 232 0.62 -27.16 -8.27
C GLY A 232 2.12 -27.39 -8.15
N LYS A 233 2.82 -26.28 -7.98
CA LYS A 233 4.24 -26.28 -7.67
C LYS A 233 4.50 -25.32 -6.52
N THR A 234 5.09 -25.86 -5.47
CA THR A 234 5.45 -25.12 -4.26
C THR A 234 6.90 -24.69 -4.37
N GLN A 235 7.17 -23.42 -4.06
CA GLN A 235 8.52 -22.88 -3.92
C GLN A 235 8.62 -22.13 -2.59
N ASP A 236 9.65 -22.44 -1.82
CA ASP A 236 9.92 -21.74 -0.57
C ASP A 236 11.08 -20.77 -0.76
N PHE A 237 10.89 -19.54 -0.32
CA PHE A 237 11.87 -18.47 -0.41
C PHE A 237 12.24 -18.00 0.99
N GLU A 238 13.53 -17.84 1.22
CA GLU A 238 14.03 -17.13 2.41
C GLU A 238 14.15 -15.64 2.07
N ILE A 239 13.49 -14.81 2.88
CA ILE A 239 13.44 -13.36 2.70
C ILE A 239 13.98 -12.66 3.94
N TRP A 240 14.94 -11.78 3.72
CA TRP A 240 15.53 -10.92 4.75
C TRP A 240 15.04 -9.50 4.53
N PHE A 241 14.38 -8.93 5.53
CA PHE A 241 13.82 -7.58 5.45
C PHE A 241 13.85 -6.87 6.80
N CYS A 242 13.82 -5.54 6.76
CA CYS A 242 13.67 -4.73 7.97
C CYS A 242 12.20 -4.38 8.18
N GLU A 243 11.69 -4.54 9.40
CA GLU A 243 10.37 -4.02 9.78
C GLU A 243 10.39 -2.48 9.81
N ALA A 244 9.34 -1.86 9.28
CA ALA A 244 9.18 -0.41 9.39
C ALA A 244 8.98 -0.04 10.87
N ALA A 245 9.75 0.94 11.35
CA ALA A 245 9.68 1.45 12.72
C ALA A 245 8.41 2.26 13.00
#